data_AF-A0A6N7WCX6-F1
#
_entry.id   AF-A0A6N7WCX6-F1
#
_cell.length_a   1.000
_cell.length_b   1.000
_cell.length_c   1.000
_cell.angle_alpha   90.00
_cell.angle_beta   90.00
_cell.angle_gamma   90.00
#
_symmetry.space_group_name_H-M   'P 1'
#
loop_
_entity.id
_entity.type
_entity.pdbx_description
1 polymer ?
#
loop_
_entity_poly.entity_id
_entity_poly.type
_entity_poly.pdbx_seq_one_letter_code
_entity_poly.pdbx_strand_id
1 'polypeptide(L)'
;MAVDGGMGLYNDMTGLPGDTLEWLDWQENGGAYETPGRQIPYAPVKAVWNNAPVGGEFTGELPLEQMLGEDLEQTLSLIDRSHMTFIGPRAPEGEMLASNGAAEILKHLGYRYRISHMDIKMDYFRQSFKVELVWKNDGAAPIYFEWPVMMYIYDAEGNRRYWEGVDVDLTQLTPGKTVTTVNDIPFNDLFRKGYTIGIGILDPQTEEPGIELAMNKRYQDGINIIYSYDGNAGTVFGEE
;
A
#
# COMPACT_ATOMS: atom_id res chain seq x y z
N MET A 1 9.65 25.78 -4.85
CA MET A 1 8.28 25.33 -5.14
C MET A 1 7.91 24.23 -4.15
N ALA A 2 6.62 23.92 -3.95
CA ALA A 2 6.19 22.88 -2.99
C ALA A 2 6.91 21.53 -3.20
N VAL A 3 7.20 21.21 -4.46
CA VAL A 3 7.97 20.03 -4.88
C VAL A 3 9.43 20.03 -4.39
N ASP A 4 10.08 21.19 -4.31
CA ASP A 4 11.47 21.29 -3.81
C ASP A 4 11.55 20.99 -2.30
N GLY A 5 10.43 21.13 -1.60
CA GLY A 5 10.29 20.79 -0.18
C GLY A 5 9.75 19.39 0.07
N GLY A 6 9.56 18.57 -0.97
CA GLY A 6 8.98 17.21 -0.83
C GLY A 6 7.51 17.20 -0.40
N MET A 7 6.78 18.31 -0.56
CA MET A 7 5.38 18.44 -0.10
C MET A 7 4.37 17.73 -1.01
N GLY A 8 4.81 17.26 -2.18
CA GLY A 8 3.94 16.59 -3.14
C GLY A 8 3.16 17.54 -4.02
N LEU A 9 2.06 17.04 -4.59
CA LEU A 9 1.17 17.78 -5.48
C LEU A 9 -0.29 17.63 -5.06
N TYR A 10 -1.13 18.54 -5.59
CA TYR A 10 -2.57 18.54 -5.40
C TYR A 10 -3.28 18.52 -6.75
N ASN A 11 -4.19 17.57 -6.94
CA ASN A 11 -5.09 17.49 -8.11
C ASN A 11 -6.53 17.82 -7.66
N ASP A 12 -7.06 18.95 -8.12
CA ASP A 12 -8.42 19.42 -7.83
C ASP A 12 -9.48 18.95 -8.84
N MET A 13 -9.07 18.14 -9.82
CA MET A 13 -9.89 17.74 -10.95
C MET A 13 -10.13 16.24 -11.03
N THR A 14 -9.89 15.50 -9.94
CA THR A 14 -10.00 14.03 -9.91
C THR A 14 -11.39 13.59 -10.37
N GLY A 15 -11.43 12.68 -11.34
CA GLY A 15 -12.67 12.18 -11.95
C GLY A 15 -13.09 12.91 -13.24
N LEU A 16 -12.56 14.12 -13.51
CA LEU A 16 -12.79 14.83 -14.76
C LEU A 16 -11.69 14.54 -15.79
N PRO A 17 -11.98 13.88 -16.93
CA PRO A 17 -10.93 13.40 -17.84
C PRO A 17 -10.14 14.52 -18.51
N GLY A 18 -10.79 15.55 -19.05
CA GLY A 18 -10.09 16.62 -19.77
C GLY A 18 -9.01 17.25 -18.92
N ASP A 19 -9.41 17.68 -17.74
CA ASP A 19 -8.58 18.45 -16.82
C ASP A 19 -7.55 17.58 -16.11
N THR A 20 -7.91 16.36 -15.69
CA THR A 20 -6.92 15.43 -15.12
C THR A 20 -5.86 15.05 -16.16
N LEU A 21 -6.24 14.85 -17.43
CA LEU A 21 -5.29 14.50 -18.48
C LEU A 21 -4.37 15.67 -18.85
N GLU A 22 -4.88 16.89 -18.87
CA GLU A 22 -4.06 18.09 -19.05
C GLU A 22 -3.09 18.26 -17.88
N TRP A 23 -3.57 18.10 -16.64
CA TRP A 23 -2.72 18.15 -15.45
C TRP A 23 -1.61 17.09 -15.51
N LEU A 24 -1.92 15.86 -15.91
CA LEU A 24 -0.92 14.80 -16.12
C LEU A 24 0.10 15.17 -17.21
N ASP A 25 -0.32 15.81 -18.30
CA ASP A 25 0.59 16.29 -19.33
C ASP A 25 1.53 17.38 -18.79
N TRP A 26 1.03 18.28 -17.96
CA TRP A 26 1.86 19.30 -17.31
C TRP A 26 2.92 18.69 -16.38
N GLN A 27 2.61 17.56 -15.74
CA GLN A 27 3.61 16.84 -14.94
C GLN A 27 4.77 16.31 -15.79
N GLU A 28 4.49 15.89 -17.03
CA GLU A 28 5.47 15.32 -17.94
C GLU A 28 6.24 16.37 -18.73
N ASN A 29 5.55 17.40 -19.21
CA ASN A 29 6.04 18.32 -20.24
C ASN A 29 6.13 19.78 -19.76
N GLY A 30 5.62 20.07 -18.56
CA GLY A 30 5.39 21.42 -18.09
C GLY A 30 4.12 22.00 -18.72
N GLY A 31 3.67 23.13 -18.18
CA GLY A 31 2.45 23.77 -18.62
C GLY A 31 2.43 25.22 -18.21
N ALA A 32 1.26 25.82 -18.28
CA ALA A 32 1.05 27.14 -17.74
C ALA A 32 -0.41 27.39 -17.40
N TYR A 33 -0.63 28.05 -16.28
CA TYR A 33 -1.95 28.54 -15.90
C TYR A 33 -2.11 29.98 -16.38
N GLU A 34 -3.15 30.23 -17.17
CA GLU A 34 -3.48 31.55 -17.69
C GLU A 34 -4.34 32.33 -16.68
N THR A 35 -3.83 33.47 -16.23
CA THR A 35 -4.62 34.45 -15.46
C THR A 35 -4.74 35.75 -16.25
N PRO A 36 -5.78 36.57 -16.01
CA PRO A 36 -5.91 37.86 -16.69
C PRO A 36 -4.64 38.71 -16.55
N GLY A 37 -3.89 38.85 -17.65
CA GLY A 37 -2.66 39.64 -17.72
C GLY A 37 -1.38 38.93 -17.27
N ARG A 38 -1.42 37.64 -16.92
CA ARG A 38 -0.21 36.88 -16.53
C ARG A 38 -0.35 35.39 -16.80
N GLN A 39 0.69 34.83 -17.40
CA GLN A 39 0.88 33.39 -17.48
C GLN A 39 1.76 32.93 -16.32
N ILE A 40 1.32 31.89 -15.59
CA ILE A 40 2.09 31.27 -14.50
C ILE A 40 2.64 29.95 -15.03
N PRO A 41 3.95 29.86 -15.36
CA PRO A 41 4.53 28.63 -15.89
C PRO A 41 4.61 27.55 -14.81
N TYR A 42 4.30 26.31 -15.21
CA TYR A 42 4.48 25.09 -14.45
C TYR A 42 5.67 24.34 -15.03
N ALA A 43 6.69 24.12 -14.19
CA ALA A 43 7.79 23.25 -14.57
C ALA A 43 7.35 21.78 -14.47
N PRO A 44 7.81 20.90 -15.37
CA PRO A 44 7.51 19.47 -15.28
C PRO A 44 8.06 18.88 -13.99
N VAL A 45 7.26 18.00 -13.36
CA VAL A 45 7.65 17.23 -12.16
C VAL A 45 7.22 15.78 -12.37
N LYS A 46 8.04 15.07 -13.13
CA LYS A 46 7.82 13.66 -13.49
C LYS A 46 7.89 12.77 -12.26
N ALA A 47 6.95 11.84 -12.17
CA ALA A 47 6.95 10.76 -11.19
C ALA A 47 7.20 11.20 -9.72
N VAL A 48 6.66 12.37 -9.35
CA VAL A 48 6.76 12.92 -7.98
C VAL A 48 6.27 11.93 -6.93
N TRP A 49 5.27 11.13 -7.29
CA TRP A 49 4.62 10.10 -6.49
C TRP A 49 5.57 8.99 -6.04
N ASN A 50 6.79 8.89 -6.58
CA ASN A 50 7.80 7.98 -6.03
C ASN A 50 8.32 8.46 -4.66
N ASN A 51 8.29 9.76 -4.39
CA ASN A 51 8.98 10.36 -3.25
C ASN A 51 8.13 11.34 -2.44
N ALA A 52 6.96 11.77 -2.95
CA ALA A 52 6.06 12.66 -2.25
C ALA A 52 4.60 12.42 -2.67
N PRO A 53 3.62 12.65 -1.78
CA PRO A 53 2.23 12.31 -2.04
C PRO A 53 1.61 13.14 -3.17
N VAL A 54 0.70 12.52 -3.92
CA VAL A 54 -0.25 13.24 -4.78
C VAL A 54 -1.60 13.20 -4.08
N GLY A 55 -1.98 14.30 -3.45
CA GLY A 55 -3.29 14.45 -2.81
C GLY A 55 -4.28 15.13 -3.76
N GLY A 56 -5.53 15.29 -3.33
CA GLY A 56 -6.48 16.08 -4.10
C GLY A 56 -7.91 16.00 -3.61
N GLU A 57 -8.80 16.42 -4.50
CA GLU A 57 -10.25 16.38 -4.36
C GLU A 57 -10.91 15.81 -5.62
N PHE A 58 -12.12 15.28 -5.46
CA PHE A 58 -13.00 15.03 -6.59
C PHE A 58 -13.48 16.36 -7.19
N THR A 59 -13.58 16.42 -8.51
CA THR A 59 -14.02 17.63 -9.22
C THR A 59 -15.38 18.13 -8.73
N GLY A 60 -15.56 19.45 -8.78
CA GLY A 60 -16.86 20.08 -8.55
C GLY A 60 -17.82 20.04 -9.74
N GLU A 61 -17.33 19.65 -10.93
CA GLU A 61 -18.10 19.69 -12.17
C GLU A 61 -19.02 18.48 -12.36
N LEU A 62 -18.66 17.34 -11.77
CA LEU A 62 -19.43 16.10 -11.85
C LEU A 62 -20.06 15.76 -10.50
N PRO A 63 -21.29 15.21 -10.48
CA PRO A 63 -21.85 14.61 -9.26
C PRO A 63 -20.98 13.45 -8.77
N LEU A 64 -20.81 13.34 -7.45
CA LEU A 64 -19.99 12.29 -6.85
C LEU A 64 -20.61 10.89 -7.09
N GLU A 65 -21.94 10.81 -7.12
CA GLU A 65 -22.70 9.60 -7.46
C GLU A 65 -22.37 9.08 -8.86
N GLN A 66 -22.15 9.99 -9.81
CA GLN A 66 -21.77 9.64 -11.18
C GLN A 66 -20.34 9.07 -11.21
N MET A 67 -19.39 9.75 -10.56
CA MET A 67 -17.98 9.31 -10.49
C MET A 67 -17.79 7.98 -9.75
N LEU A 68 -18.57 7.73 -8.70
CA LEU A 68 -18.52 6.48 -7.92
C LEU A 68 -19.43 5.38 -8.50
N GLY A 69 -20.19 5.68 -9.54
CA GLY A 69 -21.18 4.79 -10.13
C GLY A 69 -20.93 4.57 -11.61
N GLU A 70 -21.65 5.31 -12.44
CA GLU A 70 -21.63 5.17 -13.91
C GLU A 70 -20.24 5.33 -14.51
N ASP A 71 -19.44 6.26 -13.97
CA ASP A 71 -18.10 6.60 -14.46
C ASP A 71 -16.98 6.00 -13.58
N LEU A 72 -17.27 4.95 -12.80
CA LEU A 72 -16.31 4.39 -11.85
C LEU A 72 -15.01 3.93 -12.54
N GLU A 73 -15.09 3.19 -13.64
CA GLU A 73 -13.89 2.71 -14.35
C GLU A 73 -12.99 3.86 -14.84
N GLN A 74 -13.60 4.94 -15.32
CA GLN A 74 -12.88 6.14 -15.73
C GLN A 74 -12.22 6.82 -14.53
N THR A 75 -12.96 6.97 -13.43
CA THR A 75 -12.46 7.57 -12.19
C THR A 75 -11.27 6.78 -11.64
N LEU A 76 -11.36 5.44 -11.59
CA LEU A 76 -10.25 4.57 -11.19
C LEU A 76 -9.03 4.73 -12.09
N SER A 77 -9.22 4.77 -13.42
CA SER A 77 -8.11 5.00 -14.35
C SER A 77 -7.40 6.34 -14.13
N LEU A 78 -8.16 7.40 -13.85
CA LEU A 78 -7.59 8.72 -13.56
C LEU A 78 -6.84 8.74 -12.22
N ILE A 79 -7.36 8.06 -11.20
CA ILE A 79 -6.71 7.88 -9.90
C ILE A 79 -5.38 7.15 -10.05
N ASP A 80 -5.37 6.02 -10.76
CA ASP A 80 -4.17 5.19 -10.98
C ASP A 80 -3.09 5.98 -11.73
N ARG A 81 -3.47 6.67 -12.80
CA ARG A 81 -2.53 7.48 -13.60
C ARG A 81 -1.98 8.69 -12.85
N SER A 82 -2.77 9.24 -11.94
CA SER A 82 -2.36 10.36 -11.08
C SER A 82 -1.54 9.92 -9.88
N HIS A 83 -1.47 8.60 -9.61
CA HIS A 83 -0.81 8.05 -8.43
C HIS A 83 -1.35 8.67 -7.13
N MET A 84 -2.68 8.84 -7.04
CA MET A 84 -3.32 9.50 -5.90
C MET A 84 -3.02 8.75 -4.61
N THR A 85 -2.44 9.46 -3.64
CA THR A 85 -2.15 8.96 -2.30
C THR A 85 -3.38 9.05 -1.40
N PHE A 86 -4.13 10.15 -1.48
CA PHE A 86 -5.37 10.35 -0.74
C PHE A 86 -6.27 11.35 -1.46
N ILE A 87 -7.57 11.29 -1.16
CA ILE A 87 -8.56 12.28 -1.60
C ILE A 87 -9.21 12.82 -0.33
N GLY A 88 -9.14 14.14 -0.13
CA GLY A 88 -9.62 14.79 1.09
C GLY A 88 -10.89 15.59 0.84
N PRO A 89 -10.81 16.81 0.27
CA PRO A 89 -12.00 17.59 0.00
C PRO A 89 -12.90 16.91 -1.03
N ARG A 90 -14.21 17.09 -0.85
CA ARG A 90 -15.25 16.43 -1.66
C ARG A 90 -15.17 14.90 -1.71
N ALA A 91 -14.46 14.27 -0.78
CA ALA A 91 -14.54 12.83 -0.58
C ALA A 91 -15.98 12.40 -0.23
N PRO A 92 -16.37 11.16 -0.55
CA PRO A 92 -17.70 10.65 -0.19
C PRO A 92 -17.88 10.62 1.33
N GLU A 93 -19.07 11.01 1.77
CA GLU A 93 -19.48 11.01 3.19
C GLU A 93 -20.80 10.24 3.37
N GLY A 94 -21.12 9.92 4.62
CA GLY A 94 -22.40 9.28 4.97
C GLY A 94 -22.63 7.96 4.23
N GLU A 95 -23.81 7.78 3.65
CA GLU A 95 -24.17 6.57 2.90
C GLU A 95 -23.30 6.34 1.67
N MET A 96 -22.78 7.41 1.06
CA MET A 96 -21.94 7.30 -0.13
C MET A 96 -20.56 6.72 0.18
N LEU A 97 -20.02 7.01 1.37
CA LEU A 97 -18.77 6.42 1.84
C LEU A 97 -18.89 4.88 1.97
N ALA A 98 -20.10 4.39 2.25
CA ALA A 98 -20.40 2.97 2.34
C ALA A 98 -20.75 2.33 0.98
N SER A 99 -20.69 3.08 -0.13
CA SER A 99 -20.99 2.56 -1.46
C SER A 99 -19.89 1.65 -2.00
N ASN A 100 -20.25 0.75 -2.93
CA ASN A 100 -19.28 -0.09 -3.62
C ASN A 100 -18.24 0.72 -4.40
N GLY A 101 -18.63 1.85 -4.99
CA GLY A 101 -17.73 2.74 -5.71
C GLY A 101 -16.66 3.36 -4.81
N ALA A 102 -17.08 3.88 -3.64
CA ALA A 102 -16.13 4.38 -2.65
C ALA A 102 -15.18 3.28 -2.15
N ALA A 103 -15.70 2.08 -1.89
CA ALA A 103 -14.91 0.93 -1.48
C ALA A 103 -13.90 0.48 -2.57
N GLU A 104 -14.27 0.59 -3.85
CA GLU A 104 -13.37 0.28 -4.96
C GLU A 104 -12.27 1.34 -5.09
N ILE A 105 -12.64 2.63 -5.06
CA ILE A 105 -11.67 3.74 -5.09
C ILE A 105 -10.63 3.62 -3.98
N LEU A 106 -11.05 3.28 -2.75
CA LEU A 106 -10.12 3.12 -1.62
C LEU A 106 -9.03 2.06 -1.87
N LYS A 107 -9.27 1.07 -2.74
CA LYS A 107 -8.24 0.06 -3.08
C LYS A 107 -7.16 0.61 -4.00
N HIS A 108 -7.46 1.68 -4.73
CA HIS A 108 -6.57 2.33 -5.69
C HIS A 108 -5.82 3.53 -5.09
N LEU A 109 -6.16 3.99 -3.90
CA LEU A 109 -5.45 5.10 -3.25
C LEU A 109 -4.23 4.61 -2.47
N GLY A 110 -3.17 5.43 -2.50
CA GLY A 110 -2.02 5.24 -1.63
C GLY A 110 -1.37 3.87 -1.79
N TYR A 111 -0.92 3.31 -0.69
CA TYR A 111 -0.31 1.98 -0.66
C TYR A 111 -1.34 0.90 -0.35
N ARG A 112 -1.16 -0.25 -0.98
CA ARG A 112 -1.92 -1.47 -0.70
C ARG A 112 -1.00 -2.68 -0.79
N TYR A 113 -0.27 -2.92 0.29
CA TYR A 113 0.76 -3.97 0.34
C TYR A 113 0.17 -5.36 0.53
N ARG A 114 0.78 -6.37 -0.10
CA ARG A 114 0.48 -7.79 0.14
C ARG A 114 1.70 -8.67 -0.04
N ILE A 115 1.62 -9.88 0.53
CA ILE A 115 2.49 -10.99 0.16
C ILE A 115 1.82 -11.75 -0.97
N SER A 116 2.47 -11.78 -2.13
CA SER A 116 1.98 -12.46 -3.34
C SER A 116 2.47 -13.90 -3.47
N HIS A 117 3.54 -14.24 -2.77
CA HIS A 117 4.07 -15.59 -2.71
C HIS A 117 4.85 -15.76 -1.41
N MET A 118 4.79 -16.96 -0.85
CA MET A 118 5.50 -17.33 0.35
C MET A 118 6.03 -18.75 0.21
N ASP A 119 7.30 -18.96 0.57
CA ASP A 119 7.92 -20.29 0.62
C ASP A 119 8.61 -20.47 1.97
N ILE A 120 8.50 -21.68 2.52
CA ILE A 120 9.17 -22.07 3.77
C ILE A 120 9.99 -23.31 3.52
N LYS A 121 11.30 -23.21 3.77
CA LYS A 121 12.25 -24.32 3.62
C LYS A 121 12.93 -24.62 4.95
N MET A 122 12.81 -25.86 5.42
CA MET A 122 13.53 -26.31 6.61
C MET A 122 15.00 -26.62 6.27
N ASP A 123 15.91 -26.09 7.06
CA ASP A 123 17.32 -26.48 7.12
C ASP A 123 17.55 -27.32 8.39
N TYR A 124 17.49 -28.64 8.22
CA TYR A 124 17.67 -29.59 9.32
C TYR A 124 19.08 -29.56 9.94
N PHE A 125 20.10 -29.16 9.17
CA PHE A 125 21.47 -29.09 9.68
C PHE A 125 21.67 -27.89 10.58
N ARG A 126 21.08 -26.75 10.21
CA ARG A 126 21.14 -25.51 10.98
C ARG A 126 20.07 -25.40 12.06
N GLN A 127 19.11 -26.32 12.07
CA GLN A 127 17.92 -26.24 12.92
C GLN A 127 17.24 -24.88 12.75
N SER A 128 16.98 -24.51 11.50
CA SER A 128 16.31 -23.26 11.14
C SER A 128 15.35 -23.49 9.99
N PHE A 129 14.35 -22.63 9.81
CA PHE A 129 13.60 -22.57 8.56
C PHE A 129 13.76 -21.20 7.92
N LYS A 130 13.93 -21.22 6.61
CA LYS A 130 14.01 -20.04 5.78
C LYS A 130 12.60 -19.65 5.34
N VAL A 131 12.22 -18.41 5.57
CA VAL A 131 10.95 -17.83 5.13
C VAL A 131 11.25 -16.85 4.01
N GLU A 132 10.80 -17.15 2.80
CA GLU A 132 10.88 -16.27 1.65
C GLU A 132 9.51 -15.64 1.40
N LEU A 133 9.47 -14.31 1.23
CA LEU A 133 8.24 -13.55 0.97
C LEU A 133 8.42 -12.69 -0.27
N VAL A 134 7.45 -12.72 -1.19
CA VAL A 134 7.40 -11.83 -2.35
C VAL A 134 6.34 -10.76 -2.13
N TRP A 135 6.78 -9.54 -1.89
CA TRP A 135 5.93 -8.38 -1.58
C TRP A 135 5.52 -7.63 -2.85
N LYS A 136 4.30 -7.09 -2.82
CA LYS A 136 3.75 -6.21 -3.86
C LYS A 136 3.02 -5.03 -3.24
N ASN A 137 2.91 -3.97 -4.02
CA ASN A 137 2.00 -2.85 -3.76
C ASN A 137 0.98 -2.82 -4.90
N ASP A 138 -0.27 -3.14 -4.60
CA ASP A 138 -1.38 -3.08 -5.56
C ASP A 138 -2.09 -1.71 -5.55
N GLY A 139 -1.63 -0.75 -4.72
CA GLY A 139 -2.17 0.62 -4.68
C GLY A 139 -1.53 1.50 -5.75
N ALA A 140 -1.79 2.81 -5.71
CA ALA A 140 -1.25 3.77 -6.67
C ALA A 140 -0.01 4.54 -6.20
N ALA A 141 0.42 4.41 -4.94
CA ALA A 141 1.62 5.08 -4.41
C ALA A 141 2.30 4.26 -3.29
N PRO A 142 3.61 4.45 -3.01
CA PRO A 142 4.25 3.86 -1.84
C PRO A 142 3.90 4.65 -0.56
N ILE A 143 4.32 4.12 0.59
CA ILE A 143 4.47 4.90 1.81
C ILE A 143 5.70 5.80 1.70
N TYR A 144 5.64 7.03 2.22
CA TYR A 144 6.72 8.01 2.05
C TYR A 144 7.66 8.15 3.26
N PHE A 145 7.45 7.32 4.28
CA PHE A 145 8.24 7.31 5.51
C PHE A 145 8.68 5.88 5.81
N GLU A 146 9.81 5.74 6.48
CA GLU A 146 10.30 4.43 6.91
C GLU A 146 9.37 3.85 7.99
N TRP A 147 8.73 2.73 7.65
CA TRP A 147 7.91 1.94 8.57
C TRP A 147 8.56 0.58 8.74
N PRO A 148 9.15 0.29 9.92
CA PRO A 148 9.82 -0.98 10.16
C PRO A 148 8.87 -2.16 10.02
N VAL A 149 9.35 -3.23 9.39
CA VAL A 149 8.58 -4.47 9.21
C VAL A 149 9.17 -5.56 10.09
N MET A 150 8.31 -6.22 10.87
CA MET A 150 8.69 -7.28 11.79
C MET A 150 7.98 -8.58 11.45
N MET A 151 8.75 -9.67 11.47
CA MET A 151 8.23 -11.03 11.45
C MET A 151 8.13 -11.57 12.88
N TYR A 152 7.01 -12.20 13.19
CA TYR A 152 6.70 -12.78 14.50
C TYR A 152 6.39 -14.26 14.37
N ILE A 153 6.90 -15.07 15.29
CA ILE A 153 6.62 -16.50 15.36
C ILE A 153 5.95 -16.81 16.69
N TYR A 154 4.78 -17.44 16.61
CA TYR A 154 4.01 -17.88 17.77
C TYR A 154 4.01 -19.40 17.86
N ASP A 155 4.07 -19.96 19.07
CA ASP A 155 3.91 -21.39 19.28
C ASP A 155 2.45 -21.86 19.11
N ALA A 156 2.23 -23.17 19.24
CA ALA A 156 0.89 -23.77 19.12
C ALA A 156 -0.11 -23.22 20.17
N GLU A 157 0.38 -22.75 21.31
CA GLU A 157 -0.42 -22.11 22.35
C GLU A 157 -0.65 -20.61 22.11
N GLY A 158 -0.11 -20.05 21.02
CA GLY A 158 -0.27 -18.64 20.64
C GLY A 158 0.68 -17.68 21.35
N ASN A 159 1.70 -18.17 22.05
CA ASN A 159 2.71 -17.32 22.69
C ASN A 159 3.76 -16.90 21.66
N ARG A 160 4.06 -15.61 21.59
CA ARG A 160 5.18 -15.11 20.78
C ARG A 160 6.51 -15.66 21.32
N ARG A 161 7.23 -16.42 20.50
CA ARG A 161 8.52 -17.05 20.88
C ARG A 161 9.73 -16.46 20.16
N TYR A 162 9.53 -15.90 18.97
CA TYR A 162 10.60 -15.30 18.18
C TYR A 162 10.09 -14.09 17.40
N TRP A 163 10.96 -13.13 17.13
CA TRP A 163 10.71 -12.03 16.23
C TRP A 163 12.01 -11.46 15.67
N GLU A 164 11.96 -10.95 14.45
CA GLU A 164 13.07 -10.26 13.81
C GLU A 164 12.58 -9.27 12.75
N GLY A 165 13.45 -8.33 12.37
CA GLY A 165 13.16 -7.40 11.28
C GLY A 165 13.15 -8.10 9.93
N VAL A 166 12.26 -7.65 9.04
CA VAL A 166 12.29 -7.99 7.62
C VAL A 166 13.00 -6.87 6.89
N ASP A 167 14.05 -7.20 6.14
CA ASP A 167 14.81 -6.24 5.33
C ASP A 167 14.02 -5.88 4.06
N VAL A 168 13.05 -4.98 4.21
CA VAL A 168 12.22 -4.43 3.13
C VAL A 168 12.09 -2.93 3.26
N ASP A 169 12.36 -2.22 2.16
CA ASP A 169 12.10 -0.79 2.05
C ASP A 169 10.75 -0.56 1.37
N LEU A 170 9.71 -0.33 2.18
CA LEU A 170 8.36 -0.07 1.68
C LEU A 170 8.25 1.25 0.91
N THR A 171 9.17 2.21 1.13
CA THR A 171 9.19 3.48 0.39
C THR A 171 9.59 3.29 -1.07
N GLN A 172 10.35 2.24 -1.36
CA GLN A 172 10.77 1.89 -2.71
C GLN A 172 9.85 0.87 -3.39
N LEU A 173 8.91 0.27 -2.64
CA LEU A 173 7.90 -0.66 -3.15
C LEU A 173 6.73 0.09 -3.78
N THR A 174 7.02 0.74 -4.90
CA THR A 174 6.07 1.46 -5.74
C THR A 174 5.13 0.50 -6.50
N PRO A 175 3.98 0.97 -7.02
CA PRO A 175 3.08 0.14 -7.81
C PRO A 175 3.79 -0.56 -8.97
N GLY A 176 3.41 -1.81 -9.23
CA GLY A 176 4.02 -2.64 -10.28
C GLY A 176 5.43 -3.19 -9.96
N LYS A 177 6.07 -2.79 -8.85
CA LYS A 177 7.31 -3.41 -8.38
C LYS A 177 7.04 -4.60 -7.47
N THR A 178 8.02 -5.51 -7.42
CA THR A 178 8.05 -6.65 -6.51
C THR A 178 9.38 -6.67 -5.77
N VAL A 179 9.37 -7.02 -4.50
CA VAL A 179 10.59 -7.25 -3.71
C VAL A 179 10.50 -8.59 -3.00
N THR A 180 11.60 -9.34 -2.99
CA THR A 180 11.69 -10.62 -2.28
C THR A 180 12.54 -10.43 -1.04
N THR A 181 12.05 -10.89 0.11
CA THR A 181 12.80 -10.91 1.36
C THR A 181 13.00 -12.33 1.85
N VAL A 182 14.07 -12.54 2.61
CA VAL A 182 14.42 -13.83 3.17
C VAL A 182 14.79 -13.64 4.63
N ASN A 183 14.15 -14.42 5.50
CA ASN A 183 14.38 -14.45 6.93
C ASN A 183 14.78 -15.88 7.34
N ASP A 184 15.84 -16.01 8.14
CA ASP A 184 16.35 -17.31 8.60
C ASP A 184 15.99 -17.49 10.09
N ILE A 185 14.92 -18.25 10.35
CA ILE A 185 14.30 -18.37 11.66
C ILE A 185 14.82 -19.60 12.40
N PRO A 186 15.32 -19.48 13.65
CA PRO A 186 15.70 -20.64 14.45
C PRO A 186 14.51 -21.57 14.69
N PHE A 187 14.69 -22.85 14.39
CA PHE A 187 13.72 -23.90 14.66
C PHE A 187 14.12 -24.67 15.92
N ASN A 188 13.27 -24.65 16.94
CA ASN A 188 13.47 -25.41 18.18
C ASN A 188 12.25 -26.29 18.48
N ASP A 189 12.35 -27.10 19.54
CA ASP A 189 11.31 -28.06 19.91
C ASP A 189 9.94 -27.43 20.23
N LEU A 190 9.87 -26.12 20.53
CA LEU A 190 8.61 -25.41 20.75
C LEU A 190 7.76 -25.34 19.49
N PHE A 191 8.39 -25.29 18.31
CA PHE A 191 7.70 -25.17 17.02
C PHE A 191 7.30 -26.52 16.42
N ARG A 192 7.75 -27.64 16.98
CA ARG A 192 7.41 -28.99 16.47
C ARG A 192 5.92 -29.30 16.56
N LYS A 193 5.25 -28.79 17.59
CA LYS A 193 3.81 -29.01 17.81
C LYS A 193 2.93 -28.10 16.97
N GLY A 194 3.52 -27.13 16.28
CA GLY A 194 2.83 -26.12 15.52
C GLY A 194 3.37 -24.72 15.79
N TYR A 195 3.19 -23.84 14.83
CA TYR A 195 3.54 -22.42 14.94
C TYR A 195 2.76 -21.59 13.91
N THR A 196 2.71 -20.28 14.13
CA THR A 196 2.19 -19.34 13.13
C THR A 196 3.22 -18.27 12.84
N ILE A 197 3.17 -17.72 11.61
CA ILE A 197 3.99 -16.59 11.20
C ILE A 197 3.10 -15.37 11.03
N GLY A 198 3.46 -14.29 11.70
CA GLY A 198 2.82 -12.98 11.64
C GLY A 198 3.75 -11.91 11.08
N ILE A 199 3.17 -10.93 10.40
CA ILE A 199 3.85 -9.72 9.92
C ILE A 199 3.19 -8.49 10.56
N GLY A 200 4.01 -7.66 11.22
CA GLY A 200 3.60 -6.33 11.68
C GLY A 200 4.38 -5.26 10.94
N ILE A 201 3.69 -4.24 10.44
CA ILE A 201 4.30 -3.04 9.88
C ILE A 201 4.05 -1.93 10.90
N LEU A 202 5.13 -1.45 11.51
CA LEU A 202 5.12 -0.63 12.71
C LEU A 202 5.01 0.85 12.35
N ASP A 203 4.06 1.54 12.98
CA ASP A 203 4.01 3.00 12.93
C ASP A 203 5.23 3.55 13.70
N PRO A 204 6.12 4.34 13.06
CA PRO A 204 7.33 4.84 13.68
C PRO A 204 7.06 5.81 14.85
N GLN A 205 5.84 6.35 14.99
CA GLN A 205 5.47 7.22 16.11
C GLN A 205 4.97 6.44 17.32
N THR A 206 4.20 5.36 17.09
CA THR A 206 3.57 4.60 18.17
C THR A 206 4.30 3.31 18.52
N GLU A 207 5.18 2.84 17.62
CA GLU A 207 5.84 1.53 17.67
C GLU A 207 4.86 0.34 17.69
N GLU A 208 3.59 0.57 17.35
CA GLU A 208 2.56 -0.44 17.27
C GLU A 208 2.31 -0.84 15.81
N PRO A 209 1.98 -2.12 15.54
CA PRO A 209 1.68 -2.56 14.19
C PRO A 209 0.32 -2.00 13.73
N GLY A 210 0.25 -1.43 12.53
CA GLY A 210 -0.94 -0.67 12.10
C GLY A 210 -1.41 -0.90 10.66
N ILE A 211 -0.62 -1.56 9.81
CA ILE A 211 -0.97 -1.76 8.39
C ILE A 211 -1.44 -3.20 8.16
N GLU A 212 -2.68 -3.31 7.67
CA GLU A 212 -3.28 -4.57 7.23
C GLU A 212 -2.88 -4.92 5.79
N LEU A 213 -2.46 -6.16 5.56
CA LEU A 213 -2.07 -6.65 4.23
C LEU A 213 -3.29 -6.99 3.37
N ALA A 214 -3.18 -6.68 2.08
CA ALA A 214 -4.18 -6.83 1.03
C ALA A 214 -4.28 -8.26 0.47
N MET A 215 -4.41 -9.26 1.34
CA MET A 215 -4.47 -10.68 1.00
C MET A 215 -5.37 -11.44 1.98
N ASN A 216 -5.60 -12.73 1.75
CA ASN A 216 -6.24 -13.59 2.76
C ASN A 216 -5.28 -13.80 3.94
N LYS A 217 -5.68 -13.38 5.14
CA LYS A 217 -4.90 -13.48 6.38
C LYS A 217 -5.84 -13.54 7.58
N ARG A 218 -5.32 -13.88 8.75
CA ARG A 218 -5.98 -13.52 10.02
C ARG A 218 -5.33 -12.24 10.54
N TYR A 219 -6.13 -11.19 10.73
CA TYR A 219 -5.66 -9.90 11.23
C TYR A 219 -6.11 -9.73 12.68
N GLN A 220 -5.16 -9.60 13.61
CA GLN A 220 -5.42 -9.45 15.03
C GLN A 220 -4.38 -8.54 15.66
N ASP A 221 -4.81 -7.58 16.47
CA ASP A 221 -3.92 -6.64 17.18
C ASP A 221 -2.84 -6.01 16.27
N GLY A 222 -3.22 -5.62 15.05
CA GLY A 222 -2.31 -5.03 14.06
C GLY A 222 -1.40 -6.02 13.31
N ILE A 223 -1.41 -7.30 13.69
CA ILE A 223 -0.55 -8.34 13.11
C ILE A 223 -1.30 -9.13 12.04
N ASN A 224 -0.64 -9.29 10.89
CA ASN A 224 -1.08 -10.09 9.76
C ASN A 224 -0.54 -11.51 9.89
N ILE A 225 -1.34 -12.44 10.41
CA ILE A 225 -0.96 -13.87 10.43
C ILE A 225 -1.15 -14.44 9.03
N ILE A 226 -0.02 -14.80 8.40
CA ILE A 226 0.06 -15.21 6.98
C ILE A 226 0.31 -16.71 6.80
N TYR A 227 0.67 -17.43 7.87
CA TYR A 227 0.92 -18.86 7.81
C TYR A 227 0.61 -19.56 9.13
N SER A 228 0.22 -20.83 9.04
CA SER A 228 0.11 -21.74 10.19
C SER A 228 0.64 -23.12 9.86
N TYR A 229 1.36 -23.72 10.80
CA TYR A 229 1.74 -25.13 10.82
C TYR A 229 1.13 -25.78 12.06
N ASP A 230 0.53 -26.97 11.91
CA ASP A 230 -0.18 -27.67 12.99
C ASP A 230 0.60 -28.86 13.59
N GLY A 231 1.89 -28.99 13.23
CA GLY A 231 2.70 -30.16 13.57
C GLY A 231 2.71 -31.25 12.50
N ASN A 232 1.85 -31.16 11.49
CA ASN A 232 1.78 -32.11 10.37
C ASN A 232 1.82 -31.39 9.01
N ALA A 233 0.96 -30.39 8.81
CA ALA A 233 0.80 -29.68 7.55
C ALA A 233 0.90 -28.16 7.75
N GLY A 234 1.49 -27.50 6.75
CA GLY A 234 1.55 -26.05 6.66
C GLY A 234 0.44 -25.51 5.77
N THR A 235 -0.14 -24.37 6.17
CA THR A 235 -1.14 -23.64 5.41
C THR A 235 -0.65 -22.20 5.25
N VAL A 236 -0.38 -21.80 4.01
CA VAL A 236 -0.18 -20.41 3.62
C VAL A 236 -1.55 -19.77 3.46
N PHE A 237 -1.75 -18.61 4.07
CA PHE A 237 -2.93 -17.78 3.80
C PHE A 237 -2.57 -16.87 2.62
N GLY A 238 -3.43 -16.77 1.59
CA GLY A 238 -3.22 -15.83 0.47
C GLY A 238 -2.84 -16.39 -0.90
N GLU A 239 -3.10 -17.66 -1.21
CA GLU A 239 -2.92 -18.19 -2.58
C GLU A 239 -4.08 -17.89 -3.56
N GLU A 240 -5.02 -16.99 -3.22
CA GLU A 240 -6.07 -16.53 -4.16
C GLU A 240 -5.78 -15.15 -4.73
#